data_AF-A0A2S1G2W7-F1
#
_entry.id   AF-A0A2S1G2W7-F1
#
_cell.length_a   1.000
_cell.length_b   1.000
_cell.length_c   1.000
_cell.angle_alpha   90.00
_cell.angle_beta   90.00
_cell.angle_gamma   90.00
#
_symmetry.space_group_name_H-M   'P 1'
#
loop_
_entity.id
_entity.type
_entity.pdbx_description
1 polymer ?
#
loop_
_entity_poly.entity_id
_entity_poly.type
_entity_poly.pdbx_seq_one_letter_code
_entity_poly.pdbx_strand_id
1 'polypeptide(L)'
;FVMPVLMGGFGNWLMPMLINSPDMAFPRMNNMSFWLLPPSLFLMLLSMIFSNGPGTGWTIYPPLSNNLYHSSLSIDLTIFSLHMAGMSSILGSINMISSIINIRTMIMNMNKISLFSW
;
A
#
# COMPACT_ATOMS: atom_id res chain seq x y z
N PHE A 1 -0.76 -1.57 8.84
CA PHE A 1 -0.48 -0.42 9.73
C PHE A 1 0.78 0.34 9.31
N VAL A 2 1.96 -0.29 9.35
CA VAL A 2 3.25 0.36 9.03
C VAL A 2 3.23 1.05 7.65
N MET A 3 2.81 0.32 6.61
CA MET A 3 2.80 0.82 5.23
C MET A 3 1.90 2.06 5.02
N PRO A 4 0.59 2.06 5.40
CA PRO A 4 -0.24 3.25 5.29
C PRO A 4 0.29 4.47 6.03
N VAL A 5 0.91 4.30 7.21
CA VAL A 5 1.40 5.42 8.00
C VAL A 5 2.68 6.01 7.40
N LEU A 6 3.68 5.17 7.12
CA LEU A 6 4.98 5.63 6.62
C LEU A 6 4.90 6.10 5.17
N MET A 7 4.39 5.25 4.26
CA MET A 7 4.34 5.60 2.84
C MET A 7 3.13 6.44 2.49
N GLY A 8 1.96 6.10 3.06
CA GLY A 8 0.72 6.82 2.76
C GLY A 8 0.62 8.17 3.49
N GLY A 9 0.93 8.22 4.79
CA GLY A 9 0.86 9.45 5.59
C GLY A 9 2.08 10.33 5.42
N PHE A 10 3.23 9.89 5.94
CA PHE A 10 4.46 10.68 5.90
C PHE A 10 4.97 10.86 4.47
N GLY A 11 4.97 9.81 3.66
CA GLY A 11 5.41 9.89 2.27
C GLY A 11 4.64 10.95 1.48
N ASN A 12 3.31 10.86 1.44
CA ASN A 12 2.51 11.81 0.66
C ASN A 12 2.57 13.25 1.18
N TRP A 13 2.78 13.43 2.47
CA TRP A 13 2.82 14.76 3.08
C TRP A 13 4.20 15.40 2.98
N LEU A 14 5.25 14.71 3.43
CA LEU A 14 6.60 15.26 3.53
C LEU A 14 7.34 15.23 2.20
N MET A 15 7.12 14.21 1.35
CA MET A 15 7.92 14.05 0.13
C MET A 15 7.81 15.26 -0.82
N PRO A 16 6.61 15.76 -1.19
CA PRO A 16 6.48 16.95 -2.03
C PRO A 16 7.20 18.17 -1.43
N MET A 17 7.04 18.39 -0.13
CA MET A 17 7.65 19.52 0.56
C MET A 17 9.19 19.44 0.52
N LEU A 18 9.74 18.24 0.71
CA LEU A 18 11.18 18.02 0.76
C LEU A 18 11.85 18.08 -0.62
N ILE A 19 11.13 17.77 -1.70
CA ILE A 19 11.60 17.98 -3.09
C ILE A 19 11.21 19.35 -3.66
N ASN A 20 10.55 20.17 -2.84
CA ASN A 20 10.04 21.50 -3.15
C ASN A 20 9.11 21.50 -4.37
N SER A 21 8.20 20.52 -4.44
CA SER A 21 7.11 20.45 -5.42
C SER A 21 5.77 20.90 -4.82
N PRO A 22 4.87 21.47 -5.64
CA PRO A 22 3.54 21.87 -5.18
C PRO A 22 2.62 20.68 -4.88
N ASP A 23 2.81 19.55 -5.57
CA ASP A 23 2.05 18.31 -5.39
C ASP A 23 2.87 17.11 -5.93
N MET A 24 2.28 15.91 -5.85
CA MET A 24 2.74 14.67 -6.47
C MET A 24 2.46 14.63 -7.97
N ALA A 25 3.15 13.75 -8.70
CA ALA A 25 3.02 13.66 -10.16
C ALA A 25 1.66 13.15 -10.66
N PHE A 26 1.04 12.23 -9.93
CA PHE A 26 -0.26 11.67 -10.26
C PHE A 26 -1.23 11.81 -9.08
N PRO A 27 -1.79 13.01 -8.82
CA PRO A 27 -2.65 13.26 -7.65
C PRO A 27 -3.89 12.36 -7.59
N ARG A 28 -4.51 12.06 -8.74
CA ARG A 28 -5.68 11.17 -8.82
C ARG A 28 -5.34 9.71 -8.53
N MET A 29 -4.17 9.26 -8.99
CA MET A 29 -3.66 7.92 -8.68
C MET A 29 -3.33 7.80 -7.19
N ASN A 30 -2.82 8.87 -6.58
CA ASN A 30 -2.58 8.93 -5.15
C ASN A 30 -3.87 8.85 -4.34
N ASN A 31 -4.93 9.53 -4.77
CA ASN A 31 -6.22 9.42 -4.12
C ASN A 31 -6.77 7.98 -4.23
N MET A 32 -6.65 7.36 -5.41
CA MET A 32 -7.06 5.97 -5.62
C MET A 32 -6.28 5.00 -4.72
N SER A 33 -4.97 5.21 -4.53
CA SER A 33 -4.16 4.36 -3.64
C SER A 33 -4.70 4.39 -2.22
N PHE A 34 -5.06 5.55 -1.68
CA PHE A 34 -5.69 5.66 -0.37
C PHE A 34 -7.04 4.93 -0.33
N TRP A 35 -7.91 5.14 -1.32
CA TRP A 35 -9.26 4.57 -1.32
C TRP A 35 -9.34 3.05 -1.47
N LEU A 36 -8.26 2.40 -1.91
CA LEU A 36 -8.17 0.93 -1.90
C LEU A 36 -7.94 0.35 -0.50
N LEU A 37 -7.42 1.15 0.45
CA LEU A 37 -7.11 0.68 1.80
C LEU A 37 -8.37 0.39 2.66
N PRO A 38 -9.40 1.25 2.73
CA PRO A 38 -10.60 0.95 3.51
C PRO A 38 -11.33 -0.34 3.07
N PRO A 39 -11.57 -0.60 1.77
CA PRO A 39 -12.14 -1.87 1.32
C PRO A 39 -11.25 -3.07 1.66
N SER A 40 -9.92 -2.93 1.55
CA SER A 40 -9.00 -4.00 1.93
C SER A 40 -9.12 -4.35 3.42
N LEU A 41 -9.20 -3.34 4.29
CA LEU A 41 -9.36 -3.53 5.72
C LEU A 41 -10.71 -4.15 6.05
N PHE A 42 -11.77 -3.73 5.36
CA PHE A 42 -13.10 -4.32 5.53
C PHE A 42 -13.12 -5.80 5.15
N LEU A 43 -12.52 -6.18 4.02
CA LEU A 43 -12.40 -7.59 3.62
C LEU A 43 -11.60 -8.41 4.64
N MET A 44 -10.54 -7.83 5.20
CA MET A 44 -9.75 -8.48 6.26
C MET A 44 -10.53 -8.61 7.58
N LEU A 45 -11.40 -7.67 7.92
CA LEU A 45 -12.27 -7.81 9.10
C LEU A 45 -13.36 -8.85 8.87
N LEU A 46 -13.96 -8.87 7.67
CA LEU A 46 -14.94 -9.89 7.29
C LEU A 46 -14.33 -11.29 7.35
N SER A 47 -13.10 -11.47 6.85
CA SER A 47 -12.44 -12.78 6.89
C SER A 47 -12.30 -13.34 8.30
N MET A 48 -12.09 -12.48 9.31
CA MET A 48 -11.96 -12.85 10.72
C MET A 48 -13.30 -13.22 11.35
N ILE A 49 -14.40 -12.64 10.87
CA ILE A 49 -15.76 -12.92 11.35
C ILE A 49 -16.29 -14.23 10.74
N PHE A 50 -15.92 -14.52 9.49
CA PHE A 50 -16.34 -15.76 8.83
C PHE A 50 -15.60 -16.98 9.38
N SER A 51 -16.36 -17.99 9.81
CA SER A 51 -15.84 -19.25 10.38
C SER A 51 -14.90 -19.01 11.56
N ASN A 52 -13.66 -19.49 11.48
CA ASN A 52 -12.62 -19.32 12.51
C ASN A 52 -11.51 -18.34 12.06
N GLY A 53 -11.75 -17.55 11.00
CA GLY A 53 -10.72 -16.70 10.42
C GLY A 53 -9.66 -17.44 9.58
N PRO A 54 -8.68 -16.70 9.04
CA PRO A 54 -7.50 -17.26 8.38
C PRO A 54 -6.52 -17.84 9.42
N GLY A 55 -6.52 -19.16 9.58
CA GLY A 55 -5.69 -19.88 10.56
C GLY A 55 -4.30 -20.30 10.07
N THR A 56 -3.85 -19.80 8.90
CA THR A 56 -2.67 -20.31 8.18
C THR A 56 -1.38 -19.51 8.39
N GLY A 57 -1.42 -18.54 9.32
CA GLY A 57 -0.34 -17.58 9.53
C GLY A 57 -0.28 -16.51 8.43
N TRP A 58 0.65 -15.55 8.56
CA TRP A 58 0.75 -14.41 7.64
C TRP A 58 1.31 -14.77 6.26
N THR A 59 1.99 -15.91 6.12
CA THR A 59 2.56 -16.39 4.85
C THR A 59 1.57 -17.16 3.98
N ILE A 60 0.48 -17.69 4.56
CA ILE A 60 -0.62 -18.37 3.84
C ILE A 60 -0.11 -19.56 2.99
N TYR A 61 0.79 -20.38 3.56
CA TYR A 61 1.39 -21.50 2.81
C TYR A 61 0.43 -22.70 2.60
N PRO A 62 0.46 -23.33 1.42
CA PRO A 62 -0.14 -24.65 1.23
C PRO A 62 0.68 -25.74 1.96
N PRO A 63 0.09 -26.87 2.37
CA PRO A 63 -1.29 -27.29 2.09
C PRO A 63 -2.32 -26.70 3.06
N LEU A 64 -1.90 -26.06 4.15
CA LEU A 64 -2.80 -25.52 5.19
C LEU A 64 -3.78 -24.47 4.64
N SER A 65 -3.37 -23.71 3.62
CA SER A 65 -4.25 -22.76 2.92
C SER A 65 -5.15 -23.36 1.84
N ASN A 66 -5.00 -24.64 1.51
CA ASN A 66 -5.88 -25.29 0.54
C ASN A 66 -7.25 -25.61 1.14
N ASN A 67 -8.25 -25.71 0.27
CA ASN A 67 -9.64 -26.05 0.56
C ASN A 67 -9.82 -27.34 1.39
N LEU A 68 -8.86 -28.27 1.36
CA LEU A 68 -8.87 -29.50 2.16
C LEU A 68 -8.72 -29.23 3.67
N TYR A 69 -7.91 -28.25 4.05
CA TYR A 69 -7.61 -27.92 5.45
C TYR A 69 -8.35 -26.66 5.92
N HIS A 70 -8.63 -25.73 5.00
CA HIS A 70 -9.45 -24.56 5.25
C HIS A 70 -10.46 -24.38 4.12
N SER A 71 -11.67 -24.90 4.33
CA SER A 71 -12.75 -24.88 3.34
C SER A 71 -13.64 -23.63 3.39
N SER A 72 -13.30 -22.68 4.27
CA SER A 72 -14.06 -21.47 4.52
C SER A 72 -13.66 -20.33 3.59
N LEU A 73 -14.59 -19.42 3.32
CA LEU A 73 -14.35 -18.18 2.57
C LEU A 73 -13.34 -17.24 3.26
N SER A 74 -12.94 -17.52 4.51
CA SER A 74 -12.01 -16.68 5.27
C SER A 74 -10.67 -16.50 4.55
N ILE A 75 -10.12 -17.57 3.95
CA ILE A 75 -8.85 -17.49 3.21
C ILE A 75 -9.03 -16.64 1.95
N ASP A 76 -10.08 -16.87 1.18
CA ASP A 76 -10.34 -16.12 -0.07
C ASP A 76 -10.46 -14.61 0.21
N LEU A 77 -11.22 -14.23 1.25
CA LEU A 77 -11.34 -12.83 1.67
C LEU A 77 -9.99 -12.23 2.09
N THR A 78 -9.11 -13.00 2.73
CA THR A 78 -7.76 -12.53 3.04
C THR A 78 -6.86 -12.38 1.84
N ILE A 79 -7.00 -13.25 0.84
CA ILE A 79 -6.27 -13.11 -0.41
C ILE A 79 -6.72 -11.84 -1.12
N PHE A 80 -8.02 -11.60 -1.24
CA PHE A 80 -8.54 -10.37 -1.86
C PHE A 80 -8.16 -9.10 -1.10
N SER A 81 -8.20 -9.12 0.24
CA SER A 81 -7.76 -7.96 1.04
C SER A 81 -6.28 -7.64 0.80
N LEU A 82 -5.41 -8.65 0.77
CA LEU A 82 -3.98 -8.47 0.49
C LEU A 82 -3.73 -8.00 -0.93
N HIS A 83 -4.49 -8.45 -1.92
CA HIS A 83 -4.39 -7.94 -3.30
C HIS A 83 -4.74 -6.45 -3.39
N MET A 84 -5.84 -6.03 -2.77
CA MET A 84 -6.27 -4.62 -2.76
C MET A 84 -5.23 -3.73 -2.05
N ALA A 85 -4.71 -4.17 -0.90
CA ALA A 85 -3.62 -3.49 -0.22
C ALA A 85 -2.33 -3.47 -1.06
N GLY A 86 -2.01 -4.55 -1.77
CA GLY A 86 -0.89 -4.64 -2.71
C GLY A 86 -1.02 -3.62 -3.84
N MET A 87 -2.17 -3.56 -4.51
CA MET A 87 -2.46 -2.58 -5.57
C MET A 87 -2.31 -1.15 -5.06
N SER A 88 -2.80 -0.84 -3.85
CA SER A 88 -2.61 0.48 -3.23
C SER A 88 -1.12 0.86 -3.12
N SER A 89 -0.29 -0.08 -2.67
CA SER A 89 1.14 0.16 -2.48
C SER A 89 1.91 0.35 -3.79
N ILE A 90 1.52 -0.37 -4.84
CA ILE A 90 2.12 -0.26 -6.18
C ILE A 90 1.77 1.09 -6.81
N LEU A 91 0.51 1.54 -6.72
CA LEU A 91 0.11 2.86 -7.21
C LEU A 91 0.83 3.98 -6.46
N GLY A 92 0.95 3.85 -5.13
CA GLY A 92 1.71 4.79 -4.31
C GLY A 92 3.19 4.86 -4.70
N SER A 93 3.85 3.71 -4.88
CA SER A 93 5.28 3.68 -5.21
C SER A 93 5.57 4.27 -6.59
N ILE A 94 4.75 3.98 -7.60
CA ILE A 94 4.87 4.57 -8.94
C ILE A 94 4.78 6.10 -8.86
N ASN A 95 3.84 6.63 -8.08
CA ASN A 95 3.66 8.06 -7.89
C ASN A 95 4.83 8.72 -7.15
N MET A 96 5.38 8.07 -6.13
CA MET A 96 6.57 8.55 -5.40
C MET A 96 7.79 8.63 -6.32
N ILE A 97 8.09 7.54 -7.04
CA ILE A 97 9.23 7.47 -7.95
C ILE A 97 9.11 8.54 -9.04
N SER A 98 7.93 8.68 -9.66
CA SER A 98 7.73 9.68 -10.72
C SER A 98 7.83 11.11 -10.18
N SER A 99 7.35 11.38 -8.96
CA SER A 99 7.45 12.71 -8.34
C SER A 99 8.90 13.13 -8.09
N ILE A 100 9.72 12.25 -7.52
CA ILE A 100 11.13 12.52 -7.22
C ILE A 100 11.94 12.75 -8.51
N ILE A 101 11.70 11.94 -9.54
CA ILE A 101 12.46 12.01 -10.79
C ILE A 101 12.04 13.22 -11.64
N ASN A 102 10.73 13.50 -11.74
CA ASN A 102 10.22 14.44 -12.75
C ASN A 102 9.83 15.82 -12.20
N ILE A 103 9.41 15.94 -10.94
CA ILE A 103 8.79 17.19 -10.41
C ILE A 103 9.67 17.89 -9.39
N ARG A 104 10.73 17.24 -8.91
CA ARG A 104 11.76 17.89 -8.12
C ARG A 104 12.29 19.15 -8.82
N THR A 105 12.55 20.19 -8.02
CA THR A 105 13.12 21.45 -8.53
C THR A 105 14.39 21.23 -9.35
N MET A 106 14.52 21.97 -10.47
CA MET A 106 15.63 21.83 -11.42
C MET A 106 17.01 22.14 -10.81
N ILE A 107 17.06 22.92 -9.74
CA ILE A 107 18.30 23.31 -9.04
C ILE A 107 18.81 22.17 -8.13
N MET A 108 17.94 21.23 -7.79
CA MET A 108 18.21 20.17 -6.83
C MET A 108 18.68 18.92 -7.56
N ASN A 109 19.99 18.63 -7.53
CA ASN A 109 20.53 17.38 -8.08
C ASN A 109 20.16 16.17 -7.19
N MET A 110 20.21 14.96 -7.75
CA MET A 110 19.84 13.72 -7.03
C MET A 110 20.68 13.47 -5.78
N ASN A 111 21.95 13.85 -5.81
CA ASN A 111 22.86 13.71 -4.67
C ASN A 111 22.60 14.72 -3.54
N LYS A 112 21.70 15.68 -3.75
CA LYS A 112 21.34 16.73 -2.78
C LYS A 112 19.91 16.55 -2.23
N ILE A 113 19.24 15.46 -2.57
CA ILE A 113 17.92 15.14 -2.03
C ILE A 113 18.03 14.79 -0.53
N SER A 114 17.01 15.16 0.25
CA SER A 114 16.92 14.79 1.67
C SER A 114 16.87 13.27 1.85
N LEU A 115 17.45 12.75 2.94
CA LEU A 115 17.52 11.30 3.21
C LEU A 115 16.16 10.61 3.32
N PHE A 116 15.10 11.34 3.66
CA PHE A 116 13.74 10.77 3.70
C PHE A 116 13.17 10.53 2.30
N SER A 117 13.47 11.43 1.36
CA SER A 117 13.01 11.37 -0.03
C SER A 117 13.94 10.56 -0.95
N TRP A 118 15.14 10.23 -0.47
CA TRP A 118 16.09 9.36 -1.16
C TRP A 118 15.69 7.90 -0.98
#